data_AF-E9I7V8-F1
#
_entry.id   AF-E9I7V8-F1
#
_cell.length_a   1.000
_cell.length_b   1.000
_cell.length_c   1.000
_cell.angle_alpha   90.00
_cell.angle_beta   90.00
_cell.angle_gamma   90.00
#
_symmetry.space_group_name_H-M   'P 1'
#
loop_
_entity.id
_entity.type
_entity.pdbx_description
1 polymer ?
#
loop_
_entity_poly.entity_id
_entity_poly.type
_entity_poly.pdbx_seq_one_letter_code
_entity_poly.pdbx_strand_id
1 'polypeptide(L)'
;MARKSVKILTDIALRLPEVSKALLINLDSYYRMDKPHLANEAMLSFHQILRKYPKLFPDVSRSIIDYRSTINETESTKSLIWLLGTFSQQINEAPYILEEFIEN
;
A
#
# COMPACT_ATOMS: atom_id res chain seq x y z
N MET A 1 9.34 5.19 -16.32
CA MET A 1 10.23 4.02 -16.09
C MET A 1 9.98 3.41 -14.71
N ALA A 2 10.15 4.17 -13.62
CA ALA A 2 10.07 3.65 -12.25
C ALA A 2 8.75 2.91 -11.90
N ARG A 3 7.58 3.41 -12.30
CA ARG A 3 6.29 2.70 -12.09
C ARG A 3 6.26 1.28 -12.67
N LYS A 4 6.70 1.14 -13.93
CA LYS A 4 6.73 -0.16 -14.61
C LYS A 4 7.65 -1.14 -13.89
N SER A 5 8.78 -0.65 -13.38
CA SER A 5 9.71 -1.47 -12.59
C SER A 5 9.07 -1.94 -11.28
N VAL A 6 8.41 -1.04 -10.53
CA VAL A 6 7.69 -1.41 -9.29
C VAL A 6 6.62 -2.45 -9.60
N LYS A 7 5.82 -2.25 -10.63
CA LYS A 7 4.79 -3.20 -11.05
C LYS A 7 5.35 -4.60 -11.37
N ILE A 8 6.44 -4.67 -12.14
CA ILE A 8 7.09 -5.95 -12.47
C ILE A 8 7.63 -6.63 -11.21
N LEU A 9 8.24 -5.88 -10.29
CA LEU A 9 8.71 -6.42 -9.01
C LEU A 9 7.54 -6.98 -8.18
N THR A 10 6.41 -6.30 -8.17
CA THR A 10 5.18 -6.76 -7.52
C THR A 10 4.69 -8.06 -8.16
N ASP A 11 4.65 -8.16 -9.49
CA ASP A 11 4.26 -9.39 -10.19
C ASP A 11 5.18 -10.58 -9.85
N ILE A 12 6.48 -10.33 -9.66
CA ILE A 12 7.46 -11.34 -9.21
C ILE A 12 7.19 -11.73 -7.76
N ALA A 13 7.03 -10.76 -6.86
CA ALA A 13 6.73 -11.00 -5.45
C ALA A 13 5.45 -11.83 -5.26
N LEU A 14 4.43 -11.59 -6.09
CA LEU A 14 3.20 -12.39 -6.07
C LEU A 14 3.46 -13.86 -6.41
N ARG A 15 4.52 -14.20 -7.14
CA ARG A 15 4.88 -15.59 -7.47
C ARG A 15 5.86 -16.20 -6.46
N LEU A 16 6.67 -15.36 -5.82
CA LEU A 16 7.76 -15.75 -4.91
C LEU A 16 7.53 -15.16 -3.51
N PRO A 17 6.98 -15.95 -2.56
CA PRO A 17 6.68 -15.50 -1.19
C PRO A 17 7.88 -14.89 -0.46
N GLU A 18 9.08 -15.43 -0.67
CA GLU A 18 10.34 -14.99 -0.08
C GLU A 18 10.73 -13.56 -0.49
N VAL A 19 10.33 -13.13 -1.69
CA VAL A 19 10.60 -11.78 -2.20
C VAL A 19 9.56 -10.78 -1.70
N SER A 20 8.34 -11.23 -1.40
CA SER A 20 7.22 -10.38 -1.00
C SER A 20 7.52 -9.51 0.21
N LYS A 21 8.07 -10.11 1.28
CA LYS A 21 8.41 -9.36 2.50
C LYS A 21 9.50 -8.32 2.25
N ALA A 22 10.56 -8.71 1.53
CA ALA A 22 11.66 -7.80 1.21
C ALA A 22 11.19 -6.62 0.35
N LEU A 23 10.35 -6.88 -0.66
CA LEU A 23 9.78 -5.84 -1.50
C LEU A 23 8.93 -4.87 -0.68
N LEU A 24 8.04 -5.37 0.18
CA LEU A 24 7.17 -4.57 1.03
C LEU A 24 7.95 -3.59 1.93
N ILE A 25 9.03 -4.05 2.55
CA ILE A 25 9.89 -3.20 3.39
C ILE A 25 10.63 -2.17 2.55
N ASN A 26 11.14 -2.57 1.37
CA ASN A 26 11.85 -1.65 0.49
C ASN A 26 10.93 -0.58 -0.12
N LEU A 27 9.65 -0.89 -0.33
CA LEU A 27 8.68 0.09 -0.82
C LEU A 27 8.63 1.31 0.11
N ASP A 28 8.73 1.15 1.43
CA ASP A 28 8.76 2.25 2.42
C ASP A 28 9.83 3.31 2.10
N SER A 29 10.97 2.91 1.56
CA SER A 29 12.01 3.85 1.13
C SER A 29 11.55 4.82 0.05
N TYR A 30 10.54 4.45 -0.75
CA TYR A 30 10.00 5.28 -1.82
C TYR A 30 9.09 6.40 -1.32
N TYR A 31 8.45 6.25 -0.15
CA TYR A 31 7.68 7.34 0.49
C TYR A 31 8.58 8.56 0.70
N ARG A 32 9.78 8.31 1.24
CA ARG A 32 10.78 9.34 1.54
C ARG A 32 11.30 10.08 0.31
N MET A 33 11.04 9.58 -0.89
CA MET A 33 11.44 10.23 -2.14
C MET A 33 10.44 11.30 -2.61
N ASP A 34 9.29 11.47 -1.93
CA ASP A 34 8.25 12.48 -2.17
C ASP A 34 7.82 12.58 -3.65
N LYS A 35 7.66 11.41 -4.29
CA LYS A 35 7.21 11.29 -5.68
C LYS A 35 5.82 10.67 -5.71
N PRO A 36 4.75 11.46 -5.91
CA PRO A 36 3.37 10.97 -5.88
C PRO A 36 3.14 9.77 -6.80
N HIS A 37 3.72 9.78 -8.01
CA HIS A 37 3.56 8.68 -8.94
C HIS A 37 4.17 7.35 -8.44
N LEU A 38 5.18 7.37 -7.56
CA LEU A 38 5.72 6.16 -6.94
C LEU A 38 4.91 5.76 -5.71
N ALA A 39 4.41 6.72 -4.94
CA ALA A 39 3.51 6.48 -3.83
C ALA A 39 2.24 5.74 -4.27
N ASN A 40 1.60 6.19 -5.36
CA ASN A 40 0.44 5.53 -5.92
C ASN A 40 0.74 4.07 -6.33
N GLU A 41 1.85 3.82 -7.04
CA GLU A 41 2.22 2.46 -7.47
C GLU A 41 2.61 1.55 -6.30
N ALA A 42 3.26 2.11 -5.27
CA ALA A 42 3.55 1.40 -4.03
C ALA A 42 2.26 0.99 -3.32
N MET A 43 1.26 1.88 -3.23
CA MET A 43 -0.05 1.58 -2.65
C MET A 43 -0.78 0.44 -3.39
N LEU A 44 -0.79 0.46 -4.72
CA LEU A 44 -1.33 -0.64 -5.52
C LEU A 44 -0.58 -1.96 -5.26
N SER A 45 0.72 -1.89 -5.02
CA SER A 45 1.56 -3.06 -4.74
C SER A 45 1.31 -3.61 -3.33
N PHE A 46 1.17 -2.74 -2.33
CA PHE A 46 0.75 -3.11 -0.97
C PHE A 46 -0.57 -3.87 -1.02
N HIS A 47 -1.58 -3.32 -1.69
CA HIS A 47 -2.88 -3.96 -1.85
C HIS A 47 -2.78 -5.36 -2.47
N GLN A 48 -2.08 -5.50 -3.60
CA GLN A 48 -1.96 -6.78 -4.30
C GLN A 48 -1.23 -7.84 -3.46
N ILE A 49 -0.10 -7.48 -2.85
CA ILE A 49 0.70 -8.40 -2.05
C ILE A 49 -0.05 -8.81 -0.79
N LEU A 50 -0.67 -7.86 -0.07
CA LEU A 50 -1.39 -8.14 1.17
C LEU A 50 -2.70 -8.90 0.95
N ARG A 51 -3.32 -8.77 -0.24
CA ARG A 51 -4.45 -9.63 -0.62
C ARG A 51 -4.05 -11.11 -0.69
N LYS A 52 -2.80 -11.41 -1.07
CA LYS A 52 -2.28 -12.78 -1.13
C LYS A 52 -1.61 -13.22 0.17
N TYR A 53 -0.91 -12.32 0.85
CA TYR A 53 -0.12 -12.57 2.05
C TYR A 53 -0.52 -11.63 3.20
N PRO A 54 -1.74 -11.74 3.74
CA PRO A 54 -2.26 -10.79 4.75
C PRO A 54 -1.45 -10.81 6.06
N LYS A 55 -0.75 -11.91 6.35
CA LYS A 55 0.13 -12.04 7.53
C LYS A 55 1.29 -11.04 7.55
N LEU A 56 1.63 -10.43 6.41
CA LEU A 56 2.68 -9.41 6.30
C LEU A 56 2.20 -8.00 6.67
N PHE A 57 0.90 -7.80 6.88
CA PHE A 57 0.33 -6.48 7.18
C PHE A 57 1.00 -5.78 8.37
N PRO A 58 1.24 -6.44 9.52
CA PRO A 58 1.87 -5.78 10.68
C PRO A 58 3.27 -5.23 10.40
N ASP A 59 3.99 -5.78 9.41
CA ASP A 59 5.34 -5.31 9.05
C ASP A 59 5.31 -3.94 8.32
N VAL A 60 4.15 -3.53 7.78
CA VAL A 60 4.02 -2.34 6.90
C VAL A 60 2.83 -1.45 7.21
N SER A 61 2.11 -1.71 8.31
CA SER A 61 0.88 -1.00 8.68
C SER A 61 1.08 0.51 8.78
N ARG A 62 2.17 0.94 9.42
CA ARG A 62 2.51 2.35 9.59
C ARG A 62 2.78 3.04 8.26
N SER A 63 3.57 2.40 7.39
CA SER A 63 3.88 2.91 6.06
C SER A 63 2.61 3.21 5.27
N ILE A 64 1.64 2.26 5.24
CA ILE A 64 0.38 2.41 4.48
C ILE A 64 -0.40 3.68 4.90
N ILE A 65 -0.43 3.99 6.19
CA ILE A 65 -1.10 5.18 6.70
C ILE A 65 -0.35 6.44 6.27
N ASP A 66 0.98 6.43 6.35
CA ASP A 66 1.82 7.58 5.95
C ASP A 66 1.65 7.92 4.45
N TYR A 67 1.56 6.90 3.59
CA TYR A 67 1.35 7.06 2.14
C TYR A 67 0.06 7.79 1.78
N ARG A 68 -0.96 7.79 2.66
CA ARG A 68 -2.26 8.42 2.43
C ARG A 68 -2.15 9.87 1.96
N SER A 69 -1.22 10.63 2.54
CA SER A 69 -1.04 12.05 2.26
C SER A 69 -0.45 12.33 0.86
N THR A 70 0.19 11.35 0.25
CA THR A 70 0.94 11.50 -1.01
C THR A 70 0.21 10.89 -2.20
N ILE A 71 -0.67 9.92 -1.99
CA ILE A 71 -1.46 9.30 -3.07
C ILE A 71 -2.50 10.27 -3.61
N ASN A 72 -2.72 10.24 -4.92
CA ASN A 72 -3.64 11.15 -5.60
C ASN A 72 -4.39 10.51 -6.78
N GLU A 73 -4.22 9.22 -7.03
CA GLU A 73 -4.90 8.49 -8.10
C GLU A 73 -6.04 7.65 -7.56
N THR A 74 -7.17 7.63 -8.26
CA THR A 74 -8.39 6.91 -7.84
C THR A 74 -8.14 5.43 -7.53
N GLU A 75 -7.32 4.74 -8.32
CA GLU A 75 -7.03 3.31 -8.09
C GLU A 75 -6.21 3.07 -6.82
N SER A 76 -5.29 3.98 -6.50
CA SER A 76 -4.53 3.92 -5.25
C SER A 76 -5.43 4.21 -4.04
N THR A 77 -6.38 5.15 -4.16
CA THR A 77 -7.36 5.45 -3.12
C THR A 77 -8.28 4.26 -2.85
N LYS A 78 -8.80 3.61 -3.90
CA LYS A 78 -9.58 2.36 -3.77
C LYS A 78 -8.79 1.28 -3.04
N SER A 79 -7.51 1.15 -3.38
CA SER A 79 -6.59 0.20 -2.75
C SER A 79 -6.37 0.51 -1.27
N LEU A 80 -6.19 1.78 -0.92
CA LEU A 80 -6.11 2.23 0.48
C LEU A 80 -7.40 1.94 1.24
N ILE A 81 -8.57 2.29 0.70
CA ILE A 81 -9.88 2.02 1.31
C ILE A 81 -10.04 0.52 1.58
N TRP A 82 -9.67 -0.32 0.61
CA TRP A 82 -9.71 -1.77 0.79
C TRP A 82 -8.80 -2.24 1.93
N LEU A 83 -7.57 -1.71 2.02
CA LEU A 83 -6.62 -2.04 3.07
C LEU A 83 -7.16 -1.62 4.45
N LEU A 84 -7.66 -0.40 4.57
CA LEU A 84 -8.26 0.12 5.81
C LEU A 84 -9.47 -0.70 6.25
N GLY A 85 -10.36 -1.07 5.33
CA GLY A 85 -11.52 -1.91 5.64
C GLY A 85 -11.13 -3.33 6.06
N THR A 86 -10.20 -3.95 5.33
CA THR A 86 -9.76 -5.34 5.56
C THR A 86 -9.00 -5.49 6.88
N PHE A 87 -8.14 -4.52 7.20
CA PHE A 87 -7.29 -4.54 8.38
C PHE A 87 -7.77 -3.58 9.47
N SER A 88 -9.04 -3.17 9.45
CA SER A 88 -9.63 -2.21 10.39
C SER A 88 -9.43 -2.56 11.86
N GLN A 89 -9.44 -3.84 12.22
CA GLN A 89 -9.17 -4.31 13.58
C GLN A 89 -7.72 -4.08 14.05
N GLN A 90 -6.80 -3.90 13.10
CA GLN A 90 -5.37 -3.69 13.36
C GLN A 90 -4.95 -2.23 13.18
N ILE A 91 -5.84 -1.38 12.66
CA ILE A 91 -5.62 0.05 12.41
C ILE A 91 -6.69 0.83 13.20
N ASN A 92 -6.31 1.33 14.36
CA ASN A 92 -7.24 2.05 15.24
C ASN A 92 -7.82 3.30 14.57
N GLU A 93 -7.03 3.92 13.69
CA GLU A 93 -7.36 5.14 12.95
C GLU A 93 -8.27 4.89 11.73
N ALA A 94 -8.46 3.62 11.33
CA ALA A 94 -9.16 3.29 10.09
C ALA A 94 -10.59 3.84 10.01
N PRO A 95 -11.43 3.80 11.07
CA PRO A 95 -12.77 4.39 11.02
C PRO A 95 -12.74 5.88 10.69
N TYR A 96 -11.89 6.64 11.38
CA TYR A 96 -11.73 8.09 11.17
C TYR A 96 -11.23 8.40 9.76
N ILE A 97 -10.25 7.64 9.26
CA ILE A 97 -9.74 7.84 7.89
C ILE A 97 -10.80 7.53 6.84
N LEU A 98 -11.64 6.51 7.07
CA LEU A 98 -12.70 6.12 6.14
C LEU A 98 -13.85 7.13 6.09
N GLU A 99 -14.18 7.77 7.22
CA GLU A 99 -15.20 8.84 7.27
C GLU A 99 -14.86 10.01 6.33
N GLU A 100 -13.57 10.37 6.22
CA GLU A 100 -13.10 11.42 5.29
C GLU A 100 -13.40 11.13 3.81
N PHE A 101 -13.62 9.86 3.45
CA PHE A 101 -13.99 9.45 2.09
C PHE A 101 -15.51 9.36 1.85
N ILE A 102 -16.33 9.43 2.90
CA ILE A 102 -17.80 9.33 2.84
C ILE A 102 -18.44 10.73 2.84
N GLU A 103 -17.83 11.71 3.49
CA GLU A 103 -18.38 13.08 3.62
C GLU A 103 -18.22 13.97 2.37
N ASN A 104 -18.01 13.39 1.17
CA ASN A 104 -17.96 14.10 -0.11
C ASN A 104 -19.03 13.58 -1.09
#